data_AF-M5RYU2-F1
#
_entry.id   AF-M5RYU2-F1
#
_cell.length_a   1.000
_cell.length_b   1.000
_cell.length_c   1.000
_cell.angle_alpha   90.00
_cell.angle_beta   90.00
_cell.angle_gamma   90.00
#
_symmetry.space_group_name_H-M   'P 1'
#
loop_
_entity.id
_entity.type
_entity.pdbx_description
1 polymer ?
#
loop_
_entity_poly.entity_id
_entity_poly.type
_entity_poly.pdbx_seq_one_letter_code
_entity_poly.pdbx_strand_id
1 'polypeptide(L)'
;MAADGVNDDTVLALDFLHFGPVAQDVRDLAEQLAENYAMTVSPREDGEYWNTSGTTRPEGVDGMDLQRCVDWVTFMCDVANSYGCVFSTWRLTDPVRDQFWTNETIDADPEVGGEHGVYAEACGTPSLVWQRAFALV
;
A
#
# COMPACT_ATOMS: atom_id res chain seq x y z
N MET A 1 -3.76 12.43 -6.75
CA MET A 1 -4.83 12.47 -5.73
C MET A 1 -5.58 13.80 -5.74
N ALA A 2 -5.05 14.90 -5.20
CA ALA A 2 -5.77 16.20 -5.19
C ALA A 2 -6.03 16.75 -6.62
N ALA A 3 -5.07 16.59 -7.53
CA ALA A 3 -5.22 16.93 -8.95
C ALA A 3 -6.31 16.09 -9.67
N ASP A 4 -6.65 14.92 -9.12
CA ASP A 4 -7.64 13.99 -9.68
C ASP A 4 -9.04 14.20 -9.05
N GLY A 5 -9.19 15.23 -8.21
CA GLY A 5 -10.46 15.59 -7.57
C GLY A 5 -10.78 14.84 -6.28
N VAL A 6 -9.79 14.18 -5.65
CA VAL A 6 -9.92 13.65 -4.29
C VAL A 6 -9.94 14.83 -3.32
N ASN A 7 -10.97 14.91 -2.48
CA ASN A 7 -11.13 15.91 -1.43
C ASN A 7 -11.49 15.21 -0.11
N ASP A 8 -11.71 16.00 0.95
CA ASP A 8 -11.98 15.48 2.29
C ASP A 8 -13.26 14.63 2.38
N ASP A 9 -14.21 14.85 1.46
CA ASP A 9 -15.48 14.11 1.38
C ASP A 9 -15.36 12.81 0.56
N THR A 10 -14.23 12.57 -0.11
CA THR A 10 -14.03 11.35 -0.90
C THR A 10 -13.67 10.18 0.01
N VAL A 11 -14.54 9.18 0.03
CA VAL A 11 -14.29 7.90 0.70
C VAL A 11 -13.54 6.96 -0.23
N LEU A 12 -12.33 6.56 0.16
CA LEU A 12 -11.48 5.63 -0.59
C LEU A 12 -11.47 4.25 0.09
N ALA A 13 -11.46 3.18 -0.69
CA ALA A 13 -11.12 1.86 -0.17
C ALA A 13 -9.60 1.70 -0.17
N LEU A 14 -9.05 1.25 0.95
CA LEU A 14 -7.62 0.99 1.11
C LEU A 14 -7.41 -0.50 1.25
N ASP A 15 -6.61 -1.06 0.37
CA ASP A 15 -6.21 -2.46 0.36
C ASP A 15 -4.68 -2.52 0.49
N PHE A 16 -4.13 -3.42 1.30
CA PHE A 16 -2.68 -3.51 1.51
C PHE A 16 -2.21 -4.93 1.84
N LEU A 17 -0.91 -5.17 1.70
CA LEU A 17 -0.29 -6.47 1.94
C LEU A 17 1.07 -6.35 2.63
N HIS A 18 1.26 -7.19 3.63
CA HIS A 18 2.56 -7.51 4.22
C HIS A 18 2.90 -8.98 3.98
N PHE A 19 4.18 -9.31 4.07
CA PHE A 19 4.63 -10.70 4.12
C PHE A 19 5.76 -10.89 5.13
N GLY A 20 5.92 -12.11 5.63
CA GLY A 20 6.98 -12.48 6.56
C GLY A 20 7.27 -13.98 6.55
N PRO A 21 8.46 -14.41 6.97
CA PRO A 21 8.85 -15.82 6.96
C PRO A 21 8.27 -16.63 8.12
N VAL A 22 7.88 -15.97 9.22
CA VAL A 22 7.39 -16.63 10.44
C VAL A 22 5.88 -16.46 10.56
N ALA A 23 5.15 -17.58 10.51
CA ALA A 23 3.69 -17.61 10.55
C ALA A 23 3.08 -16.91 11.77
N GLN A 24 3.72 -17.04 12.94
CA GLN A 24 3.22 -16.46 14.18
C GLN A 24 3.34 -14.94 14.15
N ASP A 25 4.50 -14.42 13.77
CA ASP A 25 4.74 -12.97 13.70
C ASP A 25 3.78 -12.28 12.71
N VAL A 26 3.49 -12.93 11.58
CA VAL A 26 2.50 -12.44 10.60
C VAL A 26 1.08 -12.40 11.18
N ARG A 27 0.71 -13.37 12.03
CA ARG A 27 -0.59 -13.37 12.73
C ARG A 27 -0.65 -12.32 13.81
N ASP A 28 0.41 -12.14 14.59
CA ASP A 28 0.46 -11.13 15.64
C ASP A 28 0.37 -9.71 15.05
N LEU A 29 1.04 -9.47 13.91
CA LEU A 29 0.88 -8.24 13.13
C LEU A 29 -0.56 -8.05 12.63
N ALA A 30 -1.19 -9.12 12.12
CA ALA A 30 -2.58 -9.06 11.68
C ALA A 30 -3.53 -8.74 12.83
N GLU A 31 -3.31 -9.29 14.03
CA GLU A 31 -4.11 -9.01 15.22
C GLU A 31 -4.00 -7.55 15.65
N GLN A 32 -2.80 -6.97 15.64
CA GLN A 32 -2.63 -5.54 15.94
C GLN A 32 -3.37 -4.65 14.94
N LEU A 33 -3.30 -4.98 13.65
CA LEU A 33 -3.95 -4.20 12.60
C LEU A 33 -5.48 -4.43 12.54
N ALA A 34 -5.97 -5.56 13.07
CA ALA A 34 -7.39 -5.91 13.05
C ALA A 34 -8.28 -4.94 13.84
N GLU A 35 -7.71 -4.11 14.73
CA GLU A 35 -8.44 -3.05 15.40
C GLU A 35 -9.04 -2.02 14.43
N ASN A 36 -8.40 -1.82 13.27
CA ASN A 36 -8.74 -0.77 12.31
C ASN A 36 -9.01 -1.31 10.89
N TYR A 37 -8.69 -2.57 10.63
CA TYR A 37 -8.74 -3.16 9.29
C TYR A 37 -9.35 -4.56 9.31
N ALA A 38 -10.02 -4.94 8.23
CA ALA A 38 -10.38 -6.33 8.00
C ALA A 38 -9.15 -7.08 7.47
N MET A 39 -8.60 -7.99 8.28
CA MET A 39 -7.34 -8.69 8.00
C MET A 39 -7.55 -10.12 7.53
N THR A 40 -6.67 -10.63 6.66
CA THR A 40 -6.61 -12.02 6.21
C THR A 40 -5.17 -12.50 6.20
N VAL A 41 -4.90 -13.66 6.79
CA VAL A 41 -3.57 -14.30 6.78
C VAL A 41 -3.62 -15.55 5.91
N SER A 42 -2.65 -15.72 5.02
CA SER A 42 -2.56 -16.90 4.14
C SER A 42 -1.10 -17.30 3.91
N PRO A 43 -0.80 -18.60 3.77
CA PRO A 43 0.50 -19.02 3.28
C PRO A 43 0.67 -18.62 1.81
N ARG A 44 1.90 -18.29 1.38
CA ARG A 44 2.21 -18.15 -0.05
C ARG A 44 2.25 -19.52 -0.73
N GLU A 45 2.08 -19.51 -2.06
CA GLU A 45 2.16 -20.70 -2.90
C GLU A 45 3.54 -21.39 -2.85
N ASP A 46 4.60 -20.62 -2.61
CA ASP A 46 5.98 -21.12 -2.45
C ASP A 46 6.22 -21.85 -1.11
N GLY A 47 5.33 -21.66 -0.13
CA GLY A 47 5.45 -22.24 1.22
C GLY A 47 6.57 -21.66 2.08
N GLU A 48 7.32 -20.66 1.59
CA GLU A 48 8.44 -20.05 2.30
C GLU A 48 8.00 -18.86 3.16
N TYR A 49 6.92 -18.18 2.74
CA TYR A 49 6.43 -16.98 3.40
C TYR A 49 4.93 -17.05 3.71
N TRP A 50 4.52 -16.17 4.61
CA TRP A 50 3.14 -15.90 4.95
C TRP A 50 2.78 -14.50 4.51
N ASN A 51 1.64 -14.36 3.85
CA ASN A 51 1.03 -13.08 3.53
C ASN A 51 0.03 -12.70 4.63
N THR A 52 -0.09 -11.41 4.86
CA THR A 52 -1.24 -10.82 5.54
C THR A 52 -1.72 -9.62 4.75
N SER A 53 -2.99 -9.66 4.33
CA SER A 53 -3.64 -8.58 3.61
C SER A 53 -4.68 -7.91 4.49
N GLY A 54 -4.82 -6.60 4.34
CA GLY A 54 -5.81 -5.80 5.05
C GLY A 54 -6.63 -4.96 4.10
N THR A 55 -7.88 -4.71 4.46
CA THR A 55 -8.78 -3.80 3.74
C THR A 55 -9.57 -2.93 4.69
N THR A 56 -9.90 -1.71 4.26
CA THR A 56 -10.86 -0.83 4.95
C THR A 56 -12.29 -1.03 4.45
N ARG A 57 -12.53 -1.99 3.53
CA ARG A 57 -13.88 -2.31 3.07
C ARG A 57 -14.68 -3.03 4.17
N PRO A 58 -16.00 -2.78 4.26
CA PRO A 58 -16.82 -1.92 3.38
C PRO A 58 -16.81 -0.41 3.71
N GLU A 59 -16.24 0.03 4.83
CA GLU A 59 -16.40 1.39 5.37
C GLU A 59 -15.60 2.46 4.60
N GLY A 60 -14.40 2.11 4.12
CA GLY A 60 -13.48 3.04 3.45
C GLY A 60 -12.77 3.99 4.42
N VAL A 61 -11.96 4.90 3.86
CA VAL A 61 -11.22 5.95 4.56
C VAL A 61 -11.52 7.31 3.92
N ASP A 62 -11.97 8.26 4.74
CA ASP A 62 -12.18 9.65 4.35
C ASP A 62 -10.92 10.52 4.57
N GLY A 63 -10.89 11.71 3.99
CA GLY A 63 -9.83 12.69 4.22
C GLY A 63 -8.43 12.19 3.90
N MET A 64 -8.30 11.27 2.93
CA MET A 64 -7.03 10.69 2.52
C MET A 64 -6.35 11.58 1.48
N ASP A 65 -5.58 12.55 1.97
CA ASP A 65 -4.69 13.37 1.14
C ASP A 65 -3.30 12.72 0.96
N LEU A 66 -2.43 13.38 0.19
CA LEU A 66 -1.09 12.85 -0.09
C LEU A 66 -0.23 12.73 1.17
N GLN A 67 -0.29 13.71 2.08
CA GLN A 67 0.55 13.70 3.29
C GLN A 67 0.10 12.59 4.24
N ARG A 68 -1.21 12.46 4.47
CA ARG A 68 -1.79 11.40 5.28
C ARG A 68 -1.51 10.02 4.69
N CYS A 69 -1.50 9.89 3.36
CA CYS A 69 -1.09 8.66 2.69
C CYS A 69 0.38 8.32 2.97
N VAL A 70 1.29 9.31 2.91
CA VAL A 70 2.72 9.11 3.22
C VAL A 70 2.94 8.74 4.69
N ASP A 71 2.23 9.42 5.60
CA ASP A 71 2.31 9.14 7.03
C ASP A 71 1.77 7.74 7.35
N TRP A 72 0.67 7.36 6.71
CA TRP A 72 0.11 6.01 6.81
C TRP A 72 1.08 4.95 6.28
N VAL A 73 1.66 5.12 5.09
CA VAL A 73 2.67 4.19 4.56
C VAL A 73 3.87 4.06 5.50
N THR A 74 4.35 5.18 6.04
CA THR A 74 5.48 5.19 6.99
C THR A 74 5.14 4.37 8.24
N PHE A 75 3.96 4.60 8.81
CA PHE A 75 3.46 3.83 9.94
C PHE A 75 3.37 2.33 9.64
N MET A 76 2.85 1.95 8.47
CA MET A 76 2.74 0.53 8.08
C MET A 76 4.11 -0.14 7.95
N CYS A 77 5.10 0.55 7.39
CA CYS A 77 6.49 0.07 7.37
C CYS A 77 7.05 -0.14 8.78
N ASP A 78 6.85 0.81 9.70
CA ASP A 78 7.34 0.69 11.07
C ASP A 78 6.69 -0.47 11.83
N VAL A 79 5.38 -0.65 11.67
CA VAL A 79 4.64 -1.78 12.24
C VAL A 79 5.17 -3.09 11.67
N ALA A 80 5.31 -3.21 10.35
CA ALA A 80 5.87 -4.39 9.70
C ALA A 80 7.23 -4.80 10.30
N ASN A 81 8.14 -3.83 10.39
CA ASN A 81 9.49 -4.04 10.91
C ASN A 81 9.48 -4.52 12.37
N SER A 82 8.52 -4.08 13.18
CA SER A 82 8.42 -4.52 14.59
C SER A 82 8.07 -6.00 14.76
N TYR A 83 7.50 -6.64 13.74
CA TYR A 83 7.18 -8.08 13.69
C TYR A 83 8.06 -8.85 12.69
N GLY A 84 9.19 -8.29 12.25
CA GLY A 84 10.05 -8.94 11.25
C GLY A 84 9.36 -9.21 9.91
N CYS A 85 8.31 -8.44 9.60
CA CYS A 85 7.56 -8.51 8.35
C CYS A 85 7.96 -7.36 7.42
N VAL A 86 7.62 -7.49 6.14
CA VAL A 86 7.84 -6.47 5.12
C VAL A 86 6.49 -5.94 4.64
N PHE A 87 6.34 -4.62 4.63
CA PHE A 87 5.23 -3.96 3.95
C PHE A 87 5.48 -3.95 2.44
N SER A 88 4.61 -4.58 1.67
CA SER A 88 4.85 -4.86 0.25
C SER A 88 4.09 -3.90 -0.65
N THR A 89 2.77 -3.93 -0.57
CA THR A 89 1.92 -3.24 -1.53
C THR A 89 0.75 -2.56 -0.86
N TRP A 90 0.28 -1.49 -1.49
CA TRP A 90 -0.95 -0.81 -1.10
C TRP A 90 -1.67 -0.29 -2.33
N ARG A 91 -3.00 -0.21 -2.22
CA ARG A 91 -3.89 0.32 -3.24
C ARG A 91 -4.98 1.15 -2.58
N LEU A 92 -5.12 2.38 -3.02
CA LEU A 92 -6.27 3.23 -2.74
C LEU A 92 -7.20 3.19 -3.95
N THR A 93 -8.48 2.94 -3.75
CA THR A 93 -9.49 2.89 -4.81
C THR A 93 -10.62 3.87 -4.50
N ASP A 94 -10.93 4.76 -5.44
CA ASP A 94 -12.15 5.56 -5.44
C ASP A 94 -13.26 4.74 -6.15
N PRO A 95 -14.22 4.17 -5.40
CA PRO A 95 -15.27 3.34 -5.99
C PRO A 95 -16.29 4.15 -6.79
N VAL A 96 -16.37 5.48 -6.60
CA VAL A 96 -17.33 6.36 -7.29
C VAL A 96 -16.78 6.78 -8.65
N ARG A 97 -15.47 7.05 -8.72
CA ARG A 97 -14.81 7.52 -9.94
C ARG A 97 -14.10 6.42 -10.74
N ASP A 98 -14.10 5.19 -10.23
CA ASP A 98 -13.37 4.04 -10.79
C ASP A 98 -11.87 4.35 -11.00
N GLN A 99 -11.28 5.08 -10.04
CA GLN A 99 -9.87 5.44 -10.04
C GLN A 99 -9.13 4.71 -8.94
N PHE A 100 -7.84 4.46 -9.14
CA PHE A 100 -7.00 3.88 -8.10
C PHE A 100 -5.56 4.38 -8.15
N TRP A 101 -4.91 4.34 -6.99
CA TRP A 101 -3.51 4.68 -6.79
C TRP A 101 -2.83 3.51 -6.07
N THR A 102 -1.61 3.15 -6.47
CA THR A 102 -0.87 2.01 -5.93
C THR A 102 0.63 2.32 -5.92
N ASN A 103 1.39 1.63 -5.07
CA ASN A 103 2.87 1.63 -5.15
C ASN A 103 3.43 0.67 -6.20
N GLU A 104 2.61 -0.19 -6.79
CA GLU A 104 2.99 -1.01 -7.94
C GLU A 104 3.01 -0.16 -9.22
N THR A 105 4.03 0.67 -9.39
CA THR A 105 4.37 1.29 -10.68
C THR A 105 5.84 1.03 -11.01
N ILE A 106 6.15 -0.22 -11.36
CA ILE A 106 7.30 -0.53 -12.22
C ILE A 106 6.72 -0.86 -13.58
N ASP A 107 6.85 0.10 -14.49
CA ASP A 107 6.68 -0.13 -15.91
C ASP A 107 7.79 -1.10 -16.36
N ALA A 108 7.40 -2.34 -16.60
CA ALA A 108 8.23 -3.33 -17.27
C ALA A 108 7.46 -3.85 -18.49
N ASP A 109 7.03 -2.95 -19.36
CA ASP A 109 6.64 -3.32 -20.72
C ASP A 109 7.70 -2.83 -21.74
N PRO A 110 8.59 -3.71 -22.23
CA PRO A 110 9.30 -3.45 -23.46
C PRO A 110 8.36 -3.77 -24.62
N GLU A 111 7.83 -2.71 -25.24
CA GLU A 111 7.01 -2.69 -26.46
C GLU A 111 5.50 -2.53 -26.23
N VAL A 112 4.99 -1.29 -26.33
CA VAL A 112 4.11 -0.83 -27.42
C VAL A 112 3.93 0.69 -27.28
N GLY A 113 4.18 1.42 -28.38
CA GLY A 113 3.99 2.86 -28.46
C GLY A 113 2.50 3.28 -28.52
N GLY A 114 2.20 4.45 -27.96
CA GLY A 114 0.88 5.08 -28.09
C GLY A 114 0.72 6.25 -27.14
N GLU A 115 0.99 7.44 -27.65
CA GLU A 115 0.91 8.74 -26.97
C GLU A 115 -0.47 8.97 -26.33
N HIS A 116 -0.51 9.16 -25.01
CA HIS A 116 -1.31 10.15 -24.28
C HIS A 116 -0.91 10.08 -22.78
N GLY A 117 0.32 10.50 -22.50
CA GLY A 117 0.87 10.62 -21.16
C GLY A 117 0.51 11.95 -20.51
N VAL A 118 -0.23 11.89 -19.39
CA VAL A 118 -0.34 12.92 -18.34
C VAL A 118 -1.00 12.21 -17.14
N TYR A 119 -0.44 12.00 -15.94
CA TYR A 119 0.60 12.67 -15.17
C TYR A 119 1.40 11.63 -14.34
N ALA A 120 2.64 11.38 -14.72
CA ALA A 120 3.63 10.62 -13.91
C ALA A 120 4.54 11.57 -13.11
N GLU A 121 4.02 12.71 -12.64
CA GLU A 121 4.81 13.75 -11.97
C GLU A 121 4.43 14.02 -10.51
N ALA A 122 3.62 13.15 -9.89
CA ALA A 122 3.44 13.16 -8.42
C ALA A 122 4.46 12.27 -7.68
N CYS A 123 5.24 11.46 -8.40
CA CYS A 123 6.43 10.75 -7.91
C CYS A 123 7.69 11.26 -8.63
N GLY A 124 7.79 12.57 -8.84
CA GLY A 124 9.00 13.21 -9.30
C GLY A 124 10.05 13.18 -8.21
N THR A 125 11.13 12.43 -8.45
CA THR A 125 12.25 12.07 -7.56
C THR A 125 11.91 11.15 -6.40
N PRO A 126 12.53 9.95 -6.31
CA PRO A 126 12.57 9.23 -5.05
C PRO A 126 13.32 10.13 -4.07
N SER A 127 12.58 10.74 -3.13
CA SER A 127 13.22 11.41 -2.01
C SER A 127 14.14 10.39 -1.33
N LEU A 128 15.28 10.86 -0.81
CA LEU A 128 16.28 10.05 -0.11
C LEU A 128 15.72 9.13 0.99
N VAL A 129 14.45 9.32 1.39
CA VAL A 129 13.67 8.47 2.29
C VAL A 129 13.44 7.07 1.68
N TRP A 130 13.09 6.98 0.39
CA TRP A 130 12.87 5.71 -0.31
C TRP A 130 14.17 4.91 -0.53
N GLN A 131 15.30 5.61 -0.76
CA GLN A 131 16.60 4.94 -0.90
C GLN A 131 17.12 4.39 0.43
N ARG A 132 16.77 4.99 1.57
CA ARG A 132 17.21 4.51 2.88
C ARG A 132 16.40 3.32 3.40
N ALA A 133 15.12 3.23 3.05
CA ALA A 133 14.29 2.07 3.40
C ALA A 133 14.75 0.77 2.71
N PHE A 134 15.27 0.87 1.48
CA PHE A 134 15.81 -0.28 0.74
C PHE A 134 17.31 -0.55 0.98
N ALA A 135 18.07 0.41 1.55
CA ALA A 135 19.51 0.26 1.76
C ALA A 135 19.91 -0.38 3.10
N LEU A 136 18.94 -0.81 3.92
CA LEU A 136 19.17 -1.46 5.22
C LEU A 136 18.71 -2.93 5.28
N VAL A 137 18.44 -3.53 4.12
CA VAL A 137 18.36 -4.99 3.94
C VAL A 137 19.68 -5.51 3.35
#